data_AF-A0A3M1JUA1-F1
#
_entry.id   AF-A0A3M1JUA1-F1
#
_cell.length_a   1.000
_cell.length_b   1.000
_cell.length_c   1.000
_cell.angle_alpha   90.00
_cell.angle_beta   90.00
_cell.angle_gamma   90.00
#
_symmetry.space_group_name_H-M   'P 1'
#
loop_
_entity.id
_entity.type
_entity.pdbx_description
1 polymer ?
#
loop_
_entity_poly.entity_id
_entity_poly.type
_entity_poly.pdbx_seq_one_letter_code
_entity_poly.pdbx_strand_id
1 'polypeptide(L)' 'LSVTSAESGTATEEVAVTYQGEPMEIGFNARYLLDILAQIDGDVVQTLLADAASPTIMRDAQDESALYVLMPLRV' A
#
# COMPACT_ATOMS: atom_id res chain seq x y z
N LEU A 1 -8.86 -0.22 2.98
CA LEU A 1 -7.91 -1.14 3.65
C LEU A 1 -8.71 -2.13 4.46
N SER A 2 -8.54 -3.44 4.24
CA SER A 2 -9.19 -4.49 5.05
C SER A 2 -8.13 -5.45 5.57
N VAL A 3 -8.22 -5.83 6.84
CA VAL A 3 -7.32 -6.78 7.49
C VAL A 3 -8.15 -7.88 8.13
N THR A 4 -7.82 -9.13 7.84
CA THR A 4 -8.47 -10.31 8.43
C THR A 4 -7.47 -11.08 9.27
N SER A 5 -7.76 -11.28 10.55
CA SER A 5 -7.01 -12.13 11.47
C SER A 5 -7.91 -13.23 12.02
N ALA A 6 -7.41 -14.47 12.05
CA ALA A 6 -8.15 -15.62 12.59
C ALA A 6 -8.51 -15.47 14.08
N GLU A 7 -7.73 -14.69 14.83
CA GLU A 7 -7.89 -14.50 16.27
C GLU A 7 -8.64 -13.22 16.63
N SER A 8 -8.53 -12.17 15.81
CA SER A 8 -9.02 -10.82 16.14
C SER A 8 -10.19 -10.34 15.27
N GLY A 9 -10.62 -11.14 14.29
CA GLY A 9 -11.72 -10.79 13.39
C GLY A 9 -11.28 -9.98 12.17
N THR A 10 -12.23 -9.23 11.58
CA THR A 10 -11.98 -8.39 10.39
C THR A 10 -12.05 -6.92 10.78
N ALA A 11 -11.06 -6.15 10.37
CA ALA A 11 -11.04 -4.69 10.47
C ALA A 11 -11.10 -4.09 9.06
N THR A 12 -11.90 -3.04 8.89
CA THR A 12 -12.04 -2.35 7.60
C THR A 12 -11.95 -0.86 7.83
N GLU A 13 -11.09 -0.21 7.06
CA GLU A 13 -10.88 1.23 7.04
C GLU A 13 -10.97 1.75 5.61
N GLU A 14 -11.49 2.95 5.46
CA GLU A 14 -11.55 3.66 4.18
C GLU A 14 -10.68 4.91 4.26
N VAL A 15 -9.83 5.11 3.26
CA VAL A 15 -8.91 6.25 3.18
C VAL A 15 -9.16 6.95 1.85
N ALA A 16 -9.32 8.26 1.90
CA ALA A 16 -9.47 9.07 0.69
C ALA A 16 -8.16 9.09 -0.09
N VAL A 17 -8.22 8.74 -1.38
CA VAL A 17 -7.07 8.73 -2.29
C VAL A 17 -7.44 9.38 -3.62
N THR A 18 -6.45 9.92 -4.32
CA THR A 18 -6.61 10.30 -5.72
C THR A 18 -6.25 9.11 -6.60
N TYR A 19 -7.25 8.47 -7.21
CA TYR A 19 -7.07 7.30 -8.07
C TYR A 19 -7.98 7.39 -9.30
N GLN A 20 -7.41 7.19 -10.49
CA GLN A 20 -8.11 7.32 -11.77
C GLN A 20 -8.06 6.03 -12.62
N GLY A 21 -7.55 4.93 -12.05
CA GLY A 21 -7.50 3.64 -12.72
C GLY A 21 -8.77 2.82 -12.52
N GLU A 22 -8.80 1.63 -13.11
CA GLU A 22 -9.87 0.66 -12.89
C GLU A 22 -9.90 0.16 -11.44
N PRO A 23 -11.08 -0.15 -10.86
CA PRO A 23 -11.16 -0.78 -9.54
C PRO A 23 -10.34 -2.07 -9.49
N MET A 24 -9.52 -2.20 -8.46
CA MET A 24 -8.66 -3.38 -8.25
C MET A 24 -8.57 -3.71 -6.76
N GLU A 25 -8.29 -4.99 -6.48
CA GLU A 25 -8.03 -5.50 -5.14
C GLU A 25 -6.63 -6.11 -5.10
N ILE A 26 -5.81 -5.67 -4.15
CA ILE A 26 -4.43 -6.13 -3.97
C ILE A 26 -4.18 -6.39 -2.49
N GLY A 27 -3.66 -7.58 -2.18
CA GLY A 27 -3.27 -7.96 -0.84
C GLY A 27 -1.83 -7.55 -0.54
N PHE A 28 -1.59 -7.01 0.65
CA PHE A 28 -0.26 -6.65 1.12
C PHE A 28 -0.01 -7.16 2.53
N ASN A 29 1.25 -7.38 2.88
CA ASN A 29 1.62 -7.54 4.28
C ASN A 29 1.51 -6.19 4.97
N ALA A 30 0.56 -6.06 5.89
CA ALA A 30 0.32 -4.81 6.63
C ALA A 30 1.56 -4.32 7.38
N ARG A 31 2.41 -5.24 7.88
CA ARG A 31 3.63 -4.85 8.60
C ARG A 31 4.61 -4.11 7.70
N TYR A 32 4.78 -4.58 6.46
CA TYR A 32 5.68 -3.95 5.50
C TYR A 32 5.15 -2.59 5.02
N LEU A 33 3.83 -2.44 4.86
CA LEU A 33 3.24 -1.13 4.58
C LEU A 33 3.56 -0.14 5.69
N LEU A 34 3.38 -0.52 6.96
CA LEU A 34 3.69 0.34 8.10
C LEU A 34 5.19 0.69 8.17
N ASP A 35 6.07 -0.29 7.94
CA ASP A 35 7.51 -0.06 7.97
C ASP A 35 7.95 0.90 6.84
N ILE A 36 7.35 0.83 5.65
CA ILE A 36 7.60 1.78 4.55
C ILE A 36 7.06 3.17 4.87
N LEU A 37 5.80 3.26 5.32
CA LEU A 37 5.16 4.54 5.65
C LEU A 37 5.91 5.29 6.77
N ALA A 38 6.53 4.56 7.71
CA ALA A 38 7.34 5.15 8.77
C ALA A 38 8.68 5.74 8.29
N GLN A 39 9.08 5.50 7.03
CA GLN A 39 10.29 6.08 6.43
C GLN A 39 9.99 7.24 5.48
N ILE A 40 8.72 7.50 5.18
CA ILE A 40 8.31 8.63 4.33
C ILE A 40 8.11 9.83 5.25
N ASP A 41 8.94 10.86 5.06
CA ASP A 41 8.89 12.09 5.86
C ASP A 41 7.79 13.06 5.38
N GLY A 42 7.39 12.98 4.11
CA GLY A 42 6.36 13.83 3.52
C GLY A 42 4.92 13.42 3.86
N ASP A 43 4.00 14.37 3.70
CA ASP A 43 2.57 14.17 4.00
C ASP A 43 1.84 13.29 2.97
N VAL A 44 2.44 13.09 1.79
CA VAL A 44 1.81 12.40 0.66
C VAL A 44 2.73 11.29 0.14
N VAL A 45 2.25 10.06 0.24
CA VAL A 45 2.85 8.89 -0.42
C VAL A 45 2.24 8.70 -1.81
N GLN A 46 3.11 8.53 -2.80
CA GLN A 46 2.70 8.09 -4.14
C GLN A 46 2.89 6.58 -4.25
N THR A 47 1.83 5.88 -4.62
CA THR A 47 1.84 4.43 -4.85
C THR A 47 1.59 4.13 -6.32
N LEU A 48 2.52 3.43 -6.96
CA LEU A 48 2.37 2.97 -8.34
C LEU A 48 1.96 1.50 -8.32
N LEU A 49 0.77 1.25 -8.86
CA LEU A 49 0.12 -0.05 -8.92
C LEU A 49 -0.01 -0.48 -10.38
N ALA A 50 0.23 -1.76 -10.65
CA ALA A 50 0.03 -2.35 -11.97
C ALA A 50 -1.12 -3.38 -11.93
N ASP A 51 -0.87 -4.55 -11.35
CA ASP A 51 -1.87 -5.59 -11.11
C ASP A 51 -1.59 -6.33 -9.78
N ALA A 52 -2.49 -7.21 -9.38
CA ALA A 52 -2.41 -7.94 -8.10
C ALA A 52 -1.25 -8.95 -8.00
N ALA A 53 -0.50 -9.20 -9.08
CA ALA A 53 0.67 -10.07 -9.08
C ALA A 53 1.99 -9.29 -9.26
N SER A 54 1.91 -8.04 -9.64
CA SER A 54 3.05 -7.19 -9.99
C SER A 54 3.60 -6.44 -8.77
N PRO A 55 4.92 -6.18 -8.73
CA PRO A 55 5.51 -5.35 -7.68
C PRO A 55 4.82 -3.98 -7.60
N THR A 56 4.58 -3.55 -6.37
CA THR A 56 4.09 -2.20 -6.06
C THR A 56 5.26 -1.32 -5.66
N ILE A 57 5.27 -0.08 -6.15
CA ILE A 57 6.28 0.91 -5.81
C ILE A 57 5.65 1.98 -4.93
N MET A 58 6.30 2.32 -3.82
CA MET A 58 5.91 3.40 -2.92
C MET A 58 7.06 4.39 -2.78
N ARG A 59 6.75 5.68 -2.81
CA ARG A 59 7.72 6.78 -2.65
C ARG A 59 7.06 8.04 -2.11
N ASP A 60 7.87 8.94 -1.60
CA ASP A 60 7.42 10.29 -1.25
C ASP A 60 7.02 11.04 -2.54
N ALA A 61 5.92 11.78 -2.51
CA ALA A 61 5.48 12.58 -3.64
C ALA A 61 6.38 13.80 -3.93
N GLN A 62 7.17 14.24 -2.95
CA GLN A 62 8.08 15.38 -3.04
C GLN A 62 9.57 14.95 -3.14
N ASP A 63 9.89 13.70 -2.79
CA ASP A 63 11.25 13.16 -2.86
C ASP A 63 11.30 11.78 -3.55
N GLU A 64 11.91 11.74 -4.74
CA GLU A 64 12.09 10.49 -5.49
C GLU A 64 13.42 9.77 -5.18
N SER A 65 14.22 10.27 -4.23
CA SER A 65 15.51 9.68 -3.87
C SER A 65 15.38 8.32 -3.19
N ALA A 66 14.26 8.06 -2.52
CA ALA A 66 13.93 6.80 -1.87
C ALA A 66 12.78 6.09 -2.59
N LEU A 67 13.02 4.82 -2.96
CA LEU A 67 12.06 3.96 -3.63
C LEU A 67 11.91 2.67 -2.85
N TYR A 68 10.67 2.37 -2.46
CA TYR A 68 10.32 1.14 -1.77
C TYR A 68 9.56 0.23 -2.72
N VAL A 69 9.95 -1.04 -2.76
CA VAL A 69 9.32 -2.06 -3.61
C VAL A 69 8.72 -3.13 -2.73
N LEU A 70 7.45 -3.46 -2.98
CA LEU A 70 6.71 -4.43 -2.21
C LEU A 70 5.99 -5.43 -3.13
N MET A 71 6.12 -6.71 -2.81
CA MET A 71 5.43 -7.78 -3.53
C MET A 71 4.04 -8.00 -2.94
N PRO A 72 2.98 -8.04 -3.78
CA PRO A 72 1.65 -8.43 -3.32
C PRO A 72 1.62 -9.83 -2.74
N LEU A 73 0.71 -10.04 -1.79
CA LEU A 73 0.31 -11.36 -1.33
C LEU A 73 -0.92 -11.79 -2.11
N ARG A 74 -1.03 -13.09 -2.40
CA ARG A 74 -2.28 -13.66 -2.87
C ARG A 74 -3.28 -13.64 -1.71
N VAL A 75 -4.39 -12.92 -1.92
CA VAL A 75 -5.56 -12.87 -1.03
C VAL A 75 -6.73 -13.62 -1.65
#